data_AF-A0A973AEF1-F1
#
_entry.id   AF-A0A973AEF1-F1
#
_cell.length_a   1.000
_cell.length_b   1.000
_cell.length_c   1.000
_cell.angle_alpha   90.00
_cell.angle_beta   90.00
_cell.angle_gamma   90.00
#
_symmetry.space_group_name_H-M   'P 1'
#
loop_
_entity.id
_entity.type
_entity.pdbx_description
1 polymer ?
#
loop_
_entity_poly.entity_id
_entity_poly.type
_entity_poly.pdbx_seq_one_letter_code
_entity_poly.pdbx_strand_id
1 'polypeptide(L)' 'MPHAIIRGNNGRRHEVDFGDDEVHVEVHASEEVVEISVEALGDPAPSDKRRSILLNIPRHLFSEAMGKAAQRSGKRKP' A
#
# COMPACT_ATOMS: atom_id res chain seq x y z
N MET A 1 -1.98 -2.04 14.43
CA MET A 1 -3.09 -2.33 13.51
C MET A 1 -2.82 -1.68 12.16
N PRO A 2 -2.22 -2.43 11.22
CA PRO A 2 -2.10 -1.99 9.83
C PRO A 2 -3.50 -1.81 9.24
N HIS A 3 -3.67 -0.75 8.47
CA HIS A 3 -4.92 -0.46 7.77
C HIS A 3 -4.61 0.27 6.47
N ALA A 4 -5.55 0.19 5.53
CA ALA A 4 -5.46 0.91 4.28
C ALA A 4 -6.74 1.73 4.08
N ILE A 5 -6.57 3.01 3.75
CA ILE A 5 -7.68 3.93 3.48
C ILE A 5 -7.56 4.43 2.04
N ILE A 6 -8.57 4.13 1.23
CA ILE A 6 -8.70 4.60 -0.13
C ILE A 6 -9.90 5.55 -0.17
N ARG A 7 -9.67 6.77 -0.68
CA ARG A 7 -10.72 7.77 -0.87
C ARG A 7 -10.92 8.04 -2.35
N GLY A 8 -12.09 7.71 -2.85
CA GLY A 8 -12.47 8.01 -4.23
C GLY A 8 -12.90 9.47 -4.41
N ASN A 9 -13.02 9.90 -5.66
CA ASN A 9 -13.47 11.25 -6.02
C ASN A 9 -14.93 11.55 -5.57
N ASN A 10 -15.71 10.52 -5.28
CA ASN A 10 -17.06 10.63 -4.72
C ASN A 10 -17.07 10.82 -3.19
N GLY A 11 -15.90 10.98 -2.56
CA GLY A 11 -15.75 11.13 -1.12
C GLY A 11 -15.97 9.84 -0.31
N ARG A 12 -16.26 8.69 -0.96
CA ARG A 12 -16.42 7.42 -0.26
C ARG A 12 -15.07 6.95 0.27
N ARG A 13 -15.07 6.54 1.53
CA ARG A 13 -13.94 5.91 2.22
C ARG A 13 -14.08 4.40 2.09
N HIS A 14 -13.11 3.77 1.45
CA HIS A 14 -12.91 2.33 1.48
C HIS A 14 -11.77 2.06 2.46
N GLU A 15 -12.05 1.29 3.49
CA GLU A 15 -11.08 0.94 4.52
C GLU A 15 -10.94 -0.58 4.59
N VAL A 16 -9.69 -1.03 4.56
CA VAL A 16 -9.34 -2.42 4.87
C VAL A 16 -8.61 -2.38 6.21
N ASP A 17 -9.25 -2.96 7.21
CA ASP A 17 -8.68 -3.16 8.54
C ASP A 17 -8.07 -4.57 8.61
N PHE A 18 -6.76 -4.65 8.82
CA PHE A 18 -6.05 -5.92 8.95
C PHE A 18 -6.03 -6.41 10.41
N GLY A 19 -6.58 -5.64 11.36
CA GLY A 19 -6.64 -6.00 12.77
C GLY A 19 -5.24 -6.17 13.37
N ASP A 20 -5.06 -7.24 14.14
CA ASP A 20 -3.79 -7.63 14.77
C ASP A 20 -3.04 -8.71 13.98
N ASP A 21 -3.52 -9.06 12.79
CA ASP A 21 -2.87 -10.08 11.97
C ASP A 21 -1.52 -9.58 11.42
N GLU A 22 -0.58 -10.51 11.32
CA GLU A 22 0.65 -10.27 10.58
C GLU A 22 0.32 -10.00 9.11
N VAL A 23 0.95 -8.96 8.54
CA VAL A 23 0.74 -8.58 7.15
C VAL A 23 1.96 -8.93 6.29
N HIS A 24 1.71 -9.51 5.13
CA HIS A 24 2.70 -9.67 4.09
C HIS A 24 2.59 -8.54 3.08
N VAL A 25 3.71 -7.92 2.72
CA VAL A 25 3.77 -6.84 1.73
C VAL A 25 4.65 -7.29 0.58
N GLU A 26 4.12 -7.27 -0.64
CA GLU A 26 4.88 -7.54 -1.85
C GLU A 26 4.88 -6.30 -2.75
N VAL A 27 6.02 -6.04 -3.39
CA VAL A 27 6.16 -4.94 -4.34
C VAL A 27 6.73 -5.48 -5.65
N HIS A 28 5.95 -5.37 -6.71
CA HIS A 28 6.36 -5.70 -8.07
C HIS A 28 6.52 -4.41 -8.89
N ALA A 29 7.65 -4.23 -9.56
CA ALA A 29 7.90 -3.05 -10.37
C ALA A 29 8.21 -3.44 -11.82
N SER A 30 7.34 -3.01 -12.74
CA SER A 30 7.56 -3.10 -14.19
C SER A 30 8.08 -1.76 -14.73
N GLU A 31 8.27 -1.63 -16.05
CA GLU A 31 8.68 -0.35 -16.65
C GLU A 31 7.64 0.77 -16.45
N GLU A 32 6.35 0.42 -16.48
CA GLU A 32 5.26 1.39 -16.48
C GLU A 32 4.63 1.59 -15.10
N VAL A 33 4.59 0.52 -14.29
CA VAL A 33 3.83 0.51 -13.03
C VAL A 33 4.61 -0.09 -11.87
N VAL A 34 4.24 0.32 -10.68
CA VAL A 34 4.58 -0.33 -9.41
C VAL A 34 3.28 -0.86 -8.84
N GLU A 35 3.26 -2.17 -8.62
CA GLU A 35 2.19 -2.87 -7.94
C GLU A 35 2.61 -3.16 -6.49
N ILE A 36 1.73 -2.84 -5.55
CA ILE A 36 1.93 -3.11 -4.12
C ILE A 36 0.74 -3.92 -3.65
N SER A 37 1.01 -5.12 -3.14
CA SER A 37 0.01 -5.94 -2.46
C SER A 37 0.28 -5.97 -0.97
N VAL A 38 -0.80 -5.98 -0.18
CA VAL A 38 -0.71 -6.28 1.25
C VAL A 38 -1.78 -7.30 1.60
N GLU A 39 -1.41 -8.36 2.29
CA GLU A 39 -2.32 -9.43 2.71
C GLU A 39 -2.19 -9.72 4.20
N ALA A 40 -3.32 -9.98 4.87
CA ALA A 40 -3.31 -10.59 6.21
C ALA A 40 -2.97 -12.08 6.13
N LEU A 41 -1.85 -12.49 6.74
CA LEU A 41 -1.38 -13.89 6.75
C LEU A 41 -2.22 -14.80 7.65
N GLY A 42 -2.78 -14.25 8.73
CA GLY A 42 -3.61 -14.97 9.70
C GLY A 42 -5.06 -15.18 9.26
N ASP A 43 -5.46 -14.68 8.09
CA ASP A 43 -6.84 -14.73 7.63
C ASP A 43 -7.21 -16.16 7.15
N PRO A 44 -8.11 -16.88 7.84
CA PRO A 44 -8.51 -18.23 7.44
C PRO A 44 -9.46 -18.22 6.24
N ALA A 45 -9.87 -17.04 5.75
CA ALA A 45 -10.72 -16.94 4.58
C ALA A 45 -10.02 -17.48 3.31
N PRO A 46 -10.78 -18.05 2.37
CA PRO A 46 -10.30 -18.33 1.02
C PRO A 46 -9.66 -17.09 0.37
N SER A 47 -8.74 -17.28 -0.58
CA SER A 47 -7.91 -16.21 -1.14
C SER A 47 -8.71 -15.04 -1.72
N ASP A 48 -9.90 -15.30 -2.29
CA ASP A 48 -10.82 -14.30 -2.85
C ASP A 48 -11.55 -13.45 -1.79
N LYS A 49 -11.45 -13.84 -0.52
CA LYS A 49 -12.09 -13.18 0.63
C LYS A 49 -11.11 -12.68 1.67
N ARG A 50 -9.81 -12.95 1.47
CA ARG A 50 -8.75 -12.51 2.36
C ARG A 50 -8.69 -10.98 2.38
N ARG A 51 -8.57 -10.42 3.58
CA ARG A 51 -8.30 -8.99 3.75
C ARG A 51 -6.98 -8.65 3.07
N SER A 52 -7.10 -7.90 1.99
CA SER A 52 -5.99 -7.54 1.14
C SER A 52 -6.21 -6.17 0.50
N ILE A 53 -5.11 -5.55 0.09
CA ILE A 53 -5.14 -4.43 -0.86
C ILE A 53 -4.21 -4.73 -2.02
N LEU A 54 -4.56 -4.18 -3.18
CA LEU A 54 -3.71 -4.10 -4.34
C LEU A 54 -3.71 -2.65 -4.83
N LEU A 55 -2.53 -2.05 -4.94
CA LEU A 55 -2.35 -0.71 -5.48
C LEU A 55 -1.51 -0.83 -6.75
N ASN A 56 -2.03 -0.29 -7.86
CA ASN A 56 -1.29 -0.21 -9.12
C ASN A 56 -1.04 1.28 -9.43
N ILE A 57 0.23 1.68 -9.42
CA ILE A 57 0.65 3.09 -9.47
C ILE A 57 1.60 3.28 -10.66
N PRO A 58 1.45 4.34 -11.49
CA PRO A 58 2.43 4.65 -12.51
C PRO A 58 3.83 4.83 -11.91
N ARG A 59 4.81 4.10 -12.45
CA ARG A 59 6.17 4.00 -11.89
C ARG A 59 6.86 5.34 -11.76
N HIS A 60 6.67 6.24 -12.73
CA HIS A 60 7.27 7.56 -12.70
C HIS A 60 6.75 8.39 -11.52
N LEU A 61 5.44 8.34 -11.22
CA LEU A 61 4.84 9.04 -10.08
C LEU A 61 5.31 8.45 -8.75
N PHE A 62 5.35 7.11 -8.66
CA PHE A 62 5.85 6.44 -7.47
C PHE A 62 7.30 6.82 -7.18
N SER A 63 8.15 6.76 -8.20
CA SER A 63 9.58 7.07 -8.11
C SER A 63 9.82 8.53 -7.70
N GLU A 64 9.07 9.47 -8.30
CA GLU A 64 9.14 10.89 -7.94
C GLU A 64 8.71 11.11 -6.47
N ALA A 65 7.62 10.49 -6.04
CA ALA A 65 7.12 10.60 -4.67
C ALA A 65 8.13 10.03 -3.65
N MET A 66 8.73 8.88 -3.94
CA MET A 66 9.76 8.26 -3.09
C MET A 66 11.04 9.11 -3.03
N GLY A 67 11.47 9.67 -4.16
CA GLY A 67 12.59 10.60 -4.20
C GLY A 67 12.35 11.85 -3.32
N LYS A 68 11.17 12.45 -3.41
CA LYS A 68 10.76 13.57 -2.53
C LYS A 68 10.72 13.17 -1.06
N ALA A 69 10.25 11.96 -0.74
CA ALA A 69 10.21 11.45 0.63
C ALA A 69 11.62 11.30 1.23
N ALA A 70 12.56 10.71 0.47
CA ALA A 70 13.95 10.54 0.88
C ALA A 70 14.67 11.87 1.14
N GLN A 71 14.38 12.90 0.35
CA GLN A 71 14.93 14.24 0.58
C GLN A 71 14.41 14.87 1.89
N ARG A 72 13.14 14.63 2.25
CA ARG A 72 12.55 15.14 3.49
C ARG A 72 13.14 14.46 4.72
N SER A 73 13.40 13.15 4.67
CA SER A 73 14.03 12.43 5.78
C SER A 73 15.48 12.86 5.97
N GLY A 74 16.23 13.14 4.89
CA GLY A 74 17.61 13.64 4.98
C GLY A 74 17.74 15.09 5.46
N LYS A 75 16.72 15.93 5.26
CA LYS A 75 16.69 17.33 5.75
C LYS A 75 16.38 17.47 7.24
N ARG A 76 15.92 16.39 7.87
CA ARG A 76 15.71 16.33 9.32
C ARG A 76 17.05 16.01 10.00
N LYS A 77 17.98 16.99 10.00
CA LYS A 77 19.16 16.98 10.89
C LYS A 77 18.77 17.58 12.26
N PRO A 78 19.44 17.15 13.35
CA PRO A 78 18.96 17.24 14.74
C PRO A 78 18.68 18.66 15.23
#